data_AF-A0A970NH90-F1
#
_entry.id   AF-A0A970NH90-F1
#
_cell.length_a   1.000
_cell.length_b   1.000
_cell.length_c   1.000
_cell.angle_alpha   90.00
_cell.angle_beta   90.00
_cell.angle_gamma   90.00
#
_symmetry.space_group_name_H-M   'P 1'
#
loop_
_entity.id
_entity.type
_entity.pdbx_description
1 polymer ?
#
loop_
_entity_poly.entity_id
_entity_poly.type
_entity_poly.pdbx_seq_one_letter_code
_entity_poly.pdbx_strand_id
1 'polypeptide(L)'
;MKNALVEQILEVEARGGKEELWPLLTGQRVRQAWQSGDVESAAFYVGQSIGLVHQVCSCQELLDGMMRDAEQVLRSSLEKFSR
;
A
#
# COMPACT_ATOMS: atom_id res chain seq x y z
N MET A 1 4.04 5.05 1.60
CA MET A 1 4.31 5.55 0.23
C MET A 1 5.13 6.82 0.37
N LYS A 2 6.16 7.00 -0.46
CA LYS A 2 6.93 8.26 -0.50
C LYS A 2 6.21 9.24 -1.42
N ASN A 3 5.92 10.46 -0.94
CA ASN A 3 5.34 11.56 -1.70
C ASN A 3 5.67 12.91 -1.03
N ALA A 4 5.30 14.02 -1.66
CA ALA A 4 5.61 15.37 -1.20
C ALA A 4 5.07 15.68 0.20
N LEU A 5 3.82 15.32 0.52
CA LEU A 5 3.27 15.54 1.86
C LEU A 5 4.03 14.74 2.93
N VAL A 6 4.41 13.49 2.63
CA VAL A 6 5.16 12.66 3.58
C VAL A 6 6.56 13.24 3.81
N GLU A 7 7.23 13.79 2.79
CA GLU A 7 8.49 14.53 2.98
C GLU A 7 8.30 15.72 3.93
N GLN A 8 7.24 16.52 3.72
CA GLN A 8 6.91 17.63 4.62
C GLN A 8 6.63 17.16 6.06
N ILE A 9 5.89 16.07 6.24
CA ILE A 9 5.62 15.49 7.57
C ILE A 9 6.94 15.13 8.26
N LEU A 10 7.86 14.47 7.55
CA LEU A 10 9.17 14.09 8.09
C LEU A 10 10.00 15.31 8.49
N GLU A 11 9.95 16.40 7.71
CA GLU A 11 10.59 17.67 8.08
C GLU A 11 9.98 18.28 9.34
N VAL A 12 8.65 18.22 9.49
CA VAL A 12 7.94 18.70 10.70
C VAL A 12 8.25 17.85 11.93
N GLU A 13 8.33 16.54 11.77
CA GLU A 13 8.73 15.61 12.83
C GLU A 13 10.17 15.85 13.28
N ALA A 14 11.10 16.05 12.34
CA ALA A 14 12.51 16.27 12.62
C ALA A 14 12.78 17.53 13.47
N ARG A 15 11.93 18.56 13.34
CA ARG A 15 11.99 19.79 14.16
C ARG A 15 11.13 19.74 15.43
N GLY A 16 10.41 18.65 15.68
CA GLY A 16 9.56 18.46 16.87
C GLY A 16 8.22 19.21 16.84
N GLY A 17 7.73 19.63 15.67
CA GLY A 17 6.52 20.44 15.49
C GLY A 17 5.21 19.66 15.64
N LYS A 18 4.88 19.19 16.86
CA LYS A 18 3.71 18.33 17.12
C LYS A 18 2.38 18.92 16.66
N GLU A 19 2.14 20.21 16.91
CA GLU A 19 0.87 20.87 16.54
C GLU A 19 0.71 21.04 15.03
N GLU A 20 1.83 21.15 14.32
CA GLU A 20 1.88 21.36 12.87
C GLU A 20 1.65 20.06 12.09
N LEU A 21 1.75 18.90 12.73
CA LEU A 21 1.43 17.59 12.14
C LEU A 21 -0.07 17.36 11.99
N TRP A 22 -0.88 17.83 12.94
CA TRP A 22 -2.31 17.61 12.94
C TRP A 22 -3.01 17.99 11.63
N PRO A 23 -2.79 19.18 11.04
CA PRO A 23 -3.43 19.54 9.78
C PRO A 23 -2.96 18.69 8.59
N LEU A 24 -1.75 18.11 8.65
CA LEU A 24 -1.17 17.27 7.58
C LEU A 24 -1.74 15.84 7.61
N LEU A 25 -2.05 15.32 8.80
CA LEU A 25 -2.48 13.93 9.01
C LEU A 25 -4.02 13.75 8.99
N THR A 26 -4.77 14.75 8.52
CA THR A 26 -6.23 14.68 8.55
C THR A 26 -6.79 13.64 7.56
N GLY A 27 -7.74 12.84 8.03
CA GLY A 27 -8.44 11.87 7.17
C GLY A 27 -9.24 12.52 6.02
N GLN A 28 -9.60 13.81 6.15
CA GLN A 28 -10.25 14.57 5.08
C GLN A 28 -9.37 14.72 3.85
N ARG A 29 -8.06 15.01 4.03
CA ARG A 29 -7.09 15.05 2.92
C ARG A 29 -7.03 13.72 2.19
N VAL A 30 -6.95 12.62 2.94
CA VAL A 30 -6.92 11.27 2.37
C VAL A 30 -8.19 11.00 1.56
N ARG A 31 -9.38 11.32 2.08
CA ARG A 31 -10.64 11.16 1.33
C ARG A 31 -10.65 11.98 0.04
N GLN A 32 -10.20 13.23 0.07
CA GLN A 32 -10.15 14.09 -1.12
C GLN A 32 -9.17 13.54 -2.16
N ALA A 33 -7.98 13.12 -1.72
CA ALA A 33 -6.97 12.51 -2.58
C ALA A 33 -7.46 11.23 -3.28
N TRP A 34 -8.24 10.38 -2.58
CA TRP A 34 -8.89 9.21 -3.20
C TRP A 34 -9.89 9.59 -4.31
N GLN A 35 -10.57 10.74 -4.17
CA GLN A 35 -11.56 11.20 -5.14
C GLN A 35 -10.92 11.93 -6.33
N SER A 36 -9.89 12.73 -6.07
CA SER A 36 -9.20 13.53 -7.10
C SER A 36 -8.13 12.74 -7.85
N GLY A 37 -7.60 11.67 -7.25
CA GLY A 37 -6.42 10.96 -7.75
C GLY A 37 -5.11 11.69 -7.47
N ASP A 38 -5.12 12.76 -6.68
CA ASP A 38 -3.92 13.49 -6.29
C ASP A 38 -3.16 12.74 -5.20
N VAL A 39 -2.14 12.01 -5.62
CA VAL A 39 -1.32 11.19 -4.71
C VAL A 39 -0.33 12.00 -3.88
N GLU A 40 -0.16 13.29 -4.15
CA GLU A 40 0.85 14.14 -3.48
C GLU A 40 0.29 14.88 -2.26
N SER A 41 -1.04 15.05 -2.17
CA SER A 41 -1.68 15.89 -1.13
C SER A 41 -2.07 15.18 0.16
N ALA A 42 -1.86 13.85 0.24
CA ALA A 42 -2.26 13.03 1.38
C ALA A 42 -1.23 11.95 1.73
N ALA A 43 -1.19 11.54 3.01
CA ALA A 43 -0.44 10.37 3.44
C ALA A 43 -1.30 9.11 3.26
N PHE A 44 -0.90 8.23 2.34
CA PHE A 44 -1.65 7.01 2.03
C PHE A 44 -1.24 5.82 2.89
N TYR A 45 -2.24 5.10 3.40
CA TYR A 45 -2.08 3.88 4.20
C TYR A 45 -1.84 2.67 3.30
N VAL A 46 -0.58 2.46 2.89
CA VAL A 46 -0.18 1.31 2.07
C VAL A 46 1.06 0.63 2.64
N GLY A 47 1.06 -0.71 2.62
CA GLY A 47 2.19 -1.53 3.02
C GLY A 47 3.22 -1.70 1.90
N GLN A 48 4.39 -2.24 2.23
CA GLN A 48 5.45 -2.49 1.24
C GLN A 48 5.05 -3.54 0.18
N SER A 49 4.06 -4.39 0.48
CA SER A 49 3.50 -5.36 -0.47
C SER A 49 2.93 -4.72 -1.73
N ILE A 50 2.63 -3.41 -1.73
CA ILE A 50 2.20 -2.68 -2.93
C ILE A 50 3.21 -2.80 -4.08
N GLY A 51 4.50 -2.97 -3.79
CA GLY A 51 5.55 -3.18 -4.79
C GLY A 51 5.43 -4.51 -5.56
N LEU A 52 4.60 -5.45 -5.07
CA LEU A 52 4.32 -6.73 -5.72
C LEU A 52 3.03 -6.69 -6.56
N VAL A 53 2.30 -5.57 -6.56
CA VAL A 53 1.06 -5.40 -7.31
C VAL A 53 1.40 -4.80 -8.67
N HIS A 54 1.25 -5.60 -9.73
CA HIS A 54 1.63 -5.22 -11.10
C HIS A 54 0.45 -5.13 -12.07
N GLN A 55 -0.77 -5.43 -11.63
CA GLN A 55 -1.96 -5.43 -12.46
C GLN A 55 -3.19 -4.99 -11.67
N VAL A 56 -4.13 -4.37 -12.38
CA VAL A 56 -5.48 -4.10 -11.86
C VAL A 56 -6.37 -5.26 -12.30
N CYS A 57 -7.02 -5.92 -11.34
CA CYS A 57 -7.92 -7.04 -11.59
C CYS A 57 -9.17 -6.91 -10.73
N SER A 58 -10.21 -7.66 -11.07
CA SER A 58 -11.40 -7.79 -10.22
C SER A 58 -11.09 -8.57 -8.95
N CYS A 59 -11.95 -8.42 -7.92
CA CYS A 59 -11.82 -9.21 -6.70
C CYS A 59 -11.88 -10.73 -6.98
N GLN A 60 -12.67 -11.15 -7.95
CA GLN A 60 -12.80 -12.56 -8.31
C GLN A 60 -11.50 -13.10 -8.92
N GLU A 61 -10.95 -12.40 -9.91
CA GLU A 61 -9.69 -12.79 -10.55
C GLU A 61 -8.52 -12.82 -9.56
N LEU A 62 -8.48 -11.85 -8.62
CA LEU A 62 -7.46 -11.82 -7.57
C LEU A 62 -7.53 -13.08 -6.70
N LEU A 63 -8.72 -13.41 -6.18
CA LEU A 63 -8.90 -14.55 -5.29
C LEU A 63 -8.64 -15.88 -6.02
N ASP A 64 -9.13 -16.02 -7.25
CA ASP A 64 -8.91 -17.22 -8.07
C ASP A 64 -7.44 -17.41 -8.43
N GLY A 65 -6.72 -16.31 -8.70
CA GLY A 65 -5.28 -16.32 -8.91
C GLY A 65 -4.53 -16.78 -7.66
N MET A 66 -4.82 -16.17 -6.51
CA MET A 66 -4.20 -16.52 -5.23
C MET A 66 -4.37 -18.01 -4.88
N MET A 67 -5.58 -18.56 -5.06
CA MET A 67 -5.85 -19.97 -4.77
C MET A 67 -5.09 -20.90 -5.71
N ARG A 68 -5.09 -20.60 -7.01
CA ARG A 68 -4.37 -21.37 -8.02
C ARG A 68 -2.86 -21.38 -7.77
N ASP A 69 -2.29 -20.22 -7.48
CA ASP A 69 -0.86 -20.07 -7.18
C ASP A 69 -0.49 -20.85 -5.91
N ALA A 70 -1.32 -20.79 -4.87
CA ALA A 70 -1.11 -21.55 -3.64
C ALA A 70 -1.14 -23.07 -3.87
N GLU A 71 -2.11 -23.58 -4.64
CA GLU A 71 -2.18 -25.00 -5.02
C GLU A 71 -0.95 -25.45 -5.83
N GLN A 72 -0.50 -24.62 -6.77
CA GLN A 72 0.69 -24.90 -7.57
C GLN A 72 1.95 -24.96 -6.71
N VAL A 73 2.12 -24.01 -5.78
CA VAL A 73 3.25 -23.99 -4.83
C VAL A 73 3.22 -25.21 -3.93
N LEU A 74 2.04 -25.58 -3.40
CA LEU A 74 1.87 -26.75 -2.54
C LEU A 74 2.25 -28.04 -3.28
N ARG A 75 1.71 -28.25 -4.48
CA ARG A 75 2.01 -29.44 -5.31
C ARG A 75 3.50 -29.54 -5.63
N SER A 76 4.09 -28.43 -6.09
CA SER A 76 5.52 -28.36 -6.42
C SER A 76 6.41 -28.63 -5.22
N SER A 77 5.97 -28.25 -4.01
CA SER A 77 6.70 -28.51 -2.78
C SER A 77 6.61 -29.99 -2.38
N LEU A 78 5.41 -30.59 -2.43
CA LEU A 78 5.19 -32.00 -2.12
C LEU A 78 5.95 -32.93 -3.07
N GLU A 79 5.97 -32.64 -4.37
CA GLU A 79 6.73 -33.41 -5.36
C GLU A 79 8.22 -33.47 -5.02
N LYS A 80 8.79 -32.36 -4.53
CA LYS A 80 10.20 -32.30 -4.10
C LYS A 80 10.47 -33.14 -2.85
N PHE A 81 9.51 -33.26 -1.94
CA PHE A 81 9.64 -34.14 -0.76
C PHE A 81 9.49 -35.63 -1.09
N SER A 82 8.81 -35.97 -2.20
CA SER A 82 8.66 -37.36 -2.66
C SER A 82 9.83 -37.90 -3.50
N ARG A 83 10.87 -37.09 -3.73
CA ARG A 83 12.14 -37.47 -4.36
C ARG A 83 13.25 -37.57 -3.33
#